data_AF-A0A813WFV4-F1
#
_entry.id   AF-A0A813WFV4-F1
#
_cell.length_a   1.000
_cell.length_b   1.000
_cell.length_c   1.000
_cell.angle_alpha   90.00
_cell.angle_beta   90.00
_cell.angle_gamma   90.00
#
_symmetry.space_group_name_H-M   'P 1'
#
loop_
_entity.id
_entity.type
_entity.pdbx_description
1 polymer ?
#
loop_
_entity_poly.entity_id
_entity_poly.type
_entity_poly.pdbx_seq_one_letter_code
_entity_poly.pdbx_strand_id
1 'polypeptide(L)'
;MMFPNENQIWAVCTVNENIVMIDGSMASGTPICYARDQIRDQLWACTDAHVLRYTIKDERRDVWRVFMHKNDFQKAFETCVILDDPIETTRRQRSINSRHADHLFNEKKYSLSSSIYATSDTSFEDVTLKFFALRDKEPLREYLQSVLQFQKPSTVNYKIK
;
A
#
# COMPACT_ATOMS: atom_id res chain seq x y z
N MET A 1 -3.15 6.92 17.13
CA MET A 1 -3.71 7.31 18.45
C MET A 1 -3.47 6.16 19.42
N MET A 2 -3.14 6.44 20.68
CA MET A 2 -2.76 5.40 21.65
C MET A 2 -3.77 5.36 22.80
N PHE A 3 -4.25 4.16 23.16
CA PHE A 3 -5.22 3.96 24.23
C PHE A 3 -4.73 2.92 25.23
N PRO A 4 -4.89 3.16 26.54
CA PRO A 4 -4.63 2.15 27.57
C PRO A 4 -5.80 1.16 27.69
N ASN A 5 -5.52 -0.14 27.78
CA ASN A 5 -6.52 -1.18 28.08
C ASN A 5 -5.90 -2.28 28.94
N GLU A 6 -6.42 -2.50 30.16
CA GLU A 6 -6.09 -3.62 31.08
C GLU A 6 -4.63 -4.16 30.98
N ASN A 7 -3.65 -3.28 31.22
CA ASN A 7 -2.21 -3.58 31.19
C ASN A 7 -1.55 -3.66 29.80
N GLN A 8 -2.23 -3.20 28.76
CA GLN A 8 -1.74 -3.12 27.40
C GLN A 8 -1.88 -1.72 26.85
N ILE A 9 -0.98 -1.40 25.93
CA ILE A 9 -1.01 -0.17 25.15
C ILE A 9 -1.40 -0.52 23.73
N TRP A 10 -2.49 0.06 23.24
CA TRP A 10 -2.97 -0.13 21.88
C TRP A 10 -2.65 1.10 21.05
N ALA A 11 -1.89 0.91 19.96
CA ALA A 11 -1.74 1.94 18.93
C ALA A 11 -2.76 1.68 17.81
N VAL A 12 -3.65 2.63 17.61
CA VAL A 12 -4.72 2.59 16.62
C VAL A 12 -4.40 3.58 15.50
N CYS A 13 -4.51 3.16 14.25
CA CYS A 13 -4.41 4.07 13.11
C CYS A 13 -5.68 4.93 13.05
N THR A 14 -5.52 6.25 13.02
CA THR A 14 -6.65 7.20 13.04
C THR A 14 -7.47 7.19 11.74
N VAL A 15 -6.94 6.62 10.66
CA VAL A 15 -7.59 6.64 9.34
C VAL A 15 -8.51 5.43 9.13
N ASN A 16 -8.17 4.26 9.67
CA ASN A 16 -8.97 3.03 9.55
C ASN A 16 -9.39 2.40 10.87
N GLU A 17 -9.03 3.01 11.99
CA GLU A 17 -9.32 2.51 13.34
C GLU A 17 -8.77 1.11 13.63
N ASN A 18 -7.85 0.62 12.80
CA ASN A 18 -7.22 -0.68 13.00
C ASN A 18 -6.12 -0.57 14.05
N ILE A 19 -6.02 -1.62 14.88
CA ILE A 19 -4.94 -1.78 15.85
C ILE A 19 -3.66 -2.15 15.09
N VAL A 20 -2.67 -1.26 15.12
CA VAL A 20 -1.36 -1.42 14.46
C VAL A 20 -0.35 -2.07 15.39
N MET A 21 -0.47 -1.82 16.70
CA MET A 21 0.42 -2.38 17.71
C MET A 21 -0.36 -2.63 19.00
N ILE A 22 -0.11 -3.78 19.59
CA ILE A 22 -0.48 -4.08 20.98
C ILE A 22 0.83 -4.35 21.69
N ASP A 23 1.16 -3.51 22.66
CA ASP A 23 2.29 -3.76 23.55
C ASP A 23 1.77 -4.26 24.90
N GLY A 24 2.11 -5.51 25.21
CA GLY A 24 1.86 -6.17 26.49
C GLY A 24 3.12 -6.29 27.36
N SER A 25 4.23 -5.67 26.98
CA SER A 25 5.51 -5.72 27.71
C SER A 25 5.49 -4.94 29.04
N MET A 26 4.35 -4.37 29.45
CA MET A 26 4.19 -3.79 30.78
C MET A 26 4.18 -4.89 31.83
N ALA A 27 5.37 -5.33 32.22
CA ALA A 27 5.58 -6.37 33.22
C ALA A 27 5.11 -5.95 34.63
N SER A 28 4.86 -4.66 34.86
CA SER A 28 4.37 -4.12 36.13
C SER A 28 3.50 -2.88 35.89
N GLY A 29 2.23 -2.99 36.28
CA GLY A 29 1.36 -1.86 36.54
C GLY A 29 0.54 -1.34 35.37
N THR A 30 -0.73 -1.01 35.68
CA THR A 30 -1.63 -0.30 34.79
C THR A 30 -1.02 1.04 34.37
N PRO A 31 -1.17 1.47 33.11
CA PRO A 31 -0.57 2.71 32.63
C PRO A 31 -1.24 3.89 33.33
N ILE A 32 -0.45 4.68 34.05
CA ILE A 32 -0.93 5.81 34.86
C ILE A 32 -1.03 7.07 34.00
N CYS A 33 -0.13 7.22 33.03
CA CYS A 33 -0.12 8.36 32.13
C CYS A 33 0.37 8.01 30.73
N TYR A 34 -0.09 8.79 29.76
CA TYR A 34 0.46 8.83 28.41
C TYR A 34 0.60 10.29 27.97
N ALA A 35 1.66 10.61 27.24
CA ALA A 35 1.91 11.93 26.69
C ALA A 35 2.48 11.81 25.27
N ARG A 36 2.07 12.71 24.38
CA ARG A 36 2.63 12.84 23.03
C ARG A 36 3.43 14.12 22.94
N ASP A 37 4.71 14.00 22.63
CA ASP A 37 5.52 15.12 22.19
C ASP A 37 5.25 15.34 20.70
N GLN A 38 4.52 16.40 20.36
CA GLN A 38 4.18 16.76 18.98
C GLN A 38 5.38 17.25 18.17
N ILE A 39 6.45 17.73 18.83
CA ILE A 39 7.62 18.32 18.18
C ILE A 39 8.59 17.22 17.77
N ARG A 40 8.77 16.21 18.63
CA ARG A 40 9.70 15.08 18.38
C ARG A 40 9.02 13.83 17.85
N ASP A 41 7.69 13.85 17.73
CA ASP A 41 6.83 12.72 17.39
C ASP A 41 7.11 11.46 18.24
N GLN A 42 7.30 11.70 19.54
CA GLN A 42 7.56 10.67 20.53
C GLN A 42 6.35 10.48 21.43
N LEU A 43 6.01 9.23 21.68
CA LEU A 43 4.99 8.84 22.63
C LEU A 43 5.66 8.35 23.90
N TRP A 44 5.15 8.80 25.03
CA TRP A 44 5.63 8.42 26.35
C TRP A 44 4.49 7.77 27.11
N ALA A 45 4.79 6.66 27.77
CA ALA A 45 3.87 6.03 28.71
C ALA A 45 4.59 5.86 30.04
N CYS A 46 3.88 6.12 31.14
CA CYS A 46 4.38 5.85 32.48
C CYS A 46 3.52 4.80 33.17
N THR A 47 4.18 3.85 33.82
CA THR A 47 3.60 2.95 34.80
C THR A 47 4.05 3.37 36.20
N ASP A 48 3.62 2.62 37.22
CA ASP A 48 4.06 2.79 38.60
C ASP A 48 5.57 2.63 38.80
N ALA A 49 6.21 1.79 37.97
CA ALA A 49 7.63 1.43 38.09
C ALA A 49 8.51 1.88 36.92
N HIS A 50 7.93 2.15 35.73
CA HIS A 50 8.71 2.37 34.51
C HIS A 50 8.20 3.54 33.67
N VAL A 51 9.13 4.18 32.96
CA VAL A 51 8.82 5.16 31.90
C VAL A 51 9.27 4.58 30.58
N LEU A 52 8.32 4.38 29.67
CA LEU A 52 8.54 3.80 28.35
C LEU A 52 8.49 4.91 27.29
N ARG A 53 9.46 4.88 26.37
CA ARG A 53 9.50 5.77 25.21
C ARG A 53 9.21 4.97 23.95
N TYR A 54 8.12 5.33 23.29
CA TYR A 54 7.72 4.82 21.99
C TYR A 54 8.13 5.82 20.91
N THR A 55 9.02 5.39 20.02
CA THR A 55 9.40 6.15 18.84
C THR A 55 8.53 5.71 17.67
N ILE A 56 7.72 6.61 17.14
CA ILE A 56 6.97 6.36 15.91
C ILE A 56 7.99 6.40 14.76
N LYS A 57 8.09 5.30 14.02
CA LYS A 57 8.89 5.22 12.79
C LYS A 57 7.96 4.92 11.63
N ASP A 58 8.12 5.67 10.54
CA ASP A 58 7.48 5.40 9.25
C ASP A 58 5.93 5.29 9.28
N GLU A 59 5.23 6.13 10.07
CA GLU A 59 3.75 6.08 10.19
C GLU A 59 3.03 6.17 8.83
N ARG A 60 3.63 6.90 7.88
CA ARG A 60 3.06 7.12 6.54
C ARG A 60 3.23 5.95 5.59
N ARG A 61 4.09 4.98 5.92
CA ARG A 61 4.54 3.94 4.99
C ARG A 61 3.42 3.03 4.50
N ASP A 62 2.42 2.76 5.33
CA ASP A 62 1.32 1.84 5.02
C ASP A 62 -0.03 2.54 4.80
N VAL A 63 -0.08 3.87 4.87
CA VAL A 63 -1.31 4.66 4.71
C VAL A 63 -1.95 4.44 3.33
N TRP A 64 -1.14 4.24 2.28
CA TRP A 64 -1.64 3.92 0.94
C TRP A 64 -2.45 2.61 0.90
N ARG A 65 -2.10 1.60 1.72
CA ARG A 65 -2.88 0.35 1.82
C ARG A 65 -4.26 0.61 2.38
N VAL A 66 -4.35 1.51 3.35
CA VAL A 66 -5.63 1.92 3.93
C VAL A 66 -6.53 2.54 2.87
N PHE A 67 -6.00 3.47 2.08
CA PHE A 67 -6.77 4.10 1.00
C PHE A 67 -7.13 3.12 -0.11
N MET A 68 -6.26 2.18 -0.46
CA MET A 68 -6.60 1.09 -1.38
C MET A 68 -7.76 0.24 -0.87
N HIS A 69 -7.78 -0.11 0.42
CA HIS A 69 -8.91 -0.87 1.00
C HIS A 69 -10.23 -0.09 0.97
N LYS A 70 -10.17 1.24 1.03
CA LYS A 70 -11.33 2.13 0.89
C LYS A 70 -11.72 2.39 -0.57
N ASN A 71 -11.04 1.79 -1.55
CA ASN A 71 -11.16 2.09 -3.00
C ASN A 71 -10.86 3.56 -3.36
N ASP A 72 -10.19 4.31 -2.48
CA ASP A 72 -9.78 5.70 -2.67
C ASP A 72 -8.40 5.73 -3.37
N PHE A 73 -8.36 5.33 -4.64
CA PHE A 73 -7.10 5.14 -5.37
C PHE A 73 -6.32 6.44 -5.59
N GLN A 74 -7.01 7.58 -5.79
CA GLN A 74 -6.37 8.88 -5.98
C GLN A 74 -5.49 9.28 -4.78
N LYS A 75 -6.05 9.20 -3.57
CA LYS A 75 -5.31 9.47 -2.33
C LYS A 75 -4.19 8.45 -2.10
N ALA A 76 -4.40 7.20 -2.51
CA ALA A 76 -3.37 6.16 -2.42
C ALA A 76 -2.14 6.51 -3.28
N PHE A 77 -2.33 7.03 -4.50
CA PHE A 77 -1.23 7.50 -5.36
C PHE A 77 -0.53 8.72 -4.77
N GLU A 78 -1.28 9.72 -4.30
CA GLU A 78 -0.72 10.93 -3.67
C GLU A 78 0.14 10.57 -2.46
N THR A 79 -0.32 9.64 -1.62
CA THR A 79 0.40 9.18 -0.43
C THR A 79 1.64 8.36 -0.78
N CYS A 80 1.62 7.58 -1.87
CA CYS A 80 2.75 6.76 -2.30
C CYS A 80 3.94 7.57 -2.82
N VAL A 81 3.72 8.75 -3.39
CA VAL A 81 4.76 9.56 -4.03
C VAL A 81 5.69 10.25 -3.00
N ILE A 82 5.27 10.37 -1.74
CA ILE A 82 5.96 11.17 -0.70
C ILE A 82 7.16 10.41 -0.08
N LEU A 83 7.66 9.34 -0.70
CA LEU A 83 8.72 8.50 -0.14
C LEU A 83 10.05 8.69 -0.88
N ASP A 84 11.14 8.70 -0.12
CA ASP A 84 12.49 9.03 -0.59
C ASP A 84 13.05 8.03 -1.61
N ASP A 85 12.55 6.79 -1.63
CA ASP A 85 13.06 5.70 -2.49
C ASP A 85 12.22 5.51 -3.78
N PRO A 86 12.74 5.86 -4.97
CA PRO A 86 11.97 5.78 -6.23
C PRO A 86 11.61 4.35 -6.65
N ILE A 87 12.43 3.37 -6.27
CA ILE A 87 12.20 1.94 -6.58
C ILE A 87 11.01 1.40 -5.77
N GLU A 88 10.99 1.71 -4.47
CA GLU A 88 9.89 1.31 -3.58
C GLU A 88 8.60 2.02 -3.96
N THR A 89 8.67 3.30 -4.34
CA THR A 89 7.53 4.07 -4.86
C THR A 89 6.95 3.41 -6.11
N THR A 90 7.79 3.01 -7.06
CA THR A 90 7.33 2.31 -8.28
C THR A 90 6.67 0.97 -7.94
N ARG A 91 7.26 0.17 -7.05
CA ARG A 91 6.69 -1.13 -6.63
C ARG A 91 5.30 -0.95 -5.99
N ARG A 92 5.14 0.05 -5.13
CA ARG A 92 3.85 0.33 -4.47
C ARG A 92 2.81 0.85 -5.46
N GLN A 93 3.19 1.73 -6.37
CA GLN A 93 2.30 2.19 -7.46
C GLN A 93 1.80 1.02 -8.30
N ARG A 94 2.65 0.05 -8.65
CA ARG A 94 2.23 -1.17 -9.37
C ARG A 94 1.25 -2.02 -8.57
N SER A 95 1.41 -2.10 -7.25
CA SER A 95 0.45 -2.76 -6.35
C SER A 95 -0.89 -2.03 -6.31
N ILE A 96 -0.89 -0.69 -6.24
CA ILE A 96 -2.11 0.12 -6.33
C ILE A 96 -2.80 -0.07 -7.68
N ASN A 97 -2.05 -0.05 -8.78
CA ASN A 97 -2.56 -0.30 -10.13
C ASN A 97 -3.25 -1.67 -10.23
N SER A 98 -2.68 -2.71 -9.62
CA SER A 98 -3.30 -4.05 -9.61
C SER A 98 -4.70 -4.03 -8.99
N ARG A 99 -4.82 -3.41 -7.80
CA ARG A 99 -6.11 -3.31 -7.10
C ARG A 99 -7.10 -2.37 -7.81
N HIS A 100 -6.60 -1.28 -8.37
CA HIS A 100 -7.41 -0.32 -9.13
C HIS A 100 -7.96 -0.95 -10.41
N ALA A 101 -7.14 -1.73 -11.12
CA ALA A 101 -7.55 -2.46 -12.31
C ALA A 101 -8.58 -3.54 -11.98
N ASP A 102 -8.41 -4.30 -10.88
CA ASP A 102 -9.41 -5.25 -10.39
C ASP A 102 -10.76 -4.56 -10.11
N HIS A 103 -10.74 -3.37 -9.50
CA HIS A 103 -11.94 -2.59 -9.24
C HIS A 103 -12.65 -2.18 -10.53
N LEU A 104 -11.92 -1.61 -11.50
CA LEU A 104 -12.47 -1.22 -12.80
C LEU A 104 -12.98 -2.42 -13.61
N PHE A 105 -12.32 -3.57 -13.52
CA PHE A 105 -12.75 -4.80 -14.14
C PHE A 105 -14.10 -5.27 -13.59
N ASN A 106 -14.28 -5.20 -12.26
CA ASN A 106 -15.55 -5.51 -11.60
C ASN A 106 -16.66 -4.51 -11.97
N GLU A 107 -16.32 -3.25 -12.22
CA GLU A 107 -17.23 -2.23 -12.76
C GLU A 107 -17.56 -2.40 -14.26
N LYS A 108 -17.04 -3.45 -14.92
CA LYS A 108 -17.18 -3.73 -16.36
C LYS A 108 -16.52 -2.68 -17.27
N LYS A 109 -15.62 -1.85 -16.73
CA LYS A 109 -14.82 -0.88 -17.50
C LYS A 109 -13.57 -1.55 -18.07
N TYR A 110 -13.78 -2.53 -18.96
CA TYR A 110 -12.71 -3.43 -19.40
C TYR A 110 -11.57 -2.72 -20.14
N SER A 111 -11.87 -1.74 -21.00
CA SER A 111 -10.85 -0.99 -21.75
C SER A 111 -9.93 -0.16 -20.82
N LEU A 112 -10.50 0.51 -19.81
CA LEU A 112 -9.69 1.23 -18.82
C LEU A 112 -8.87 0.27 -17.96
N SER A 113 -9.48 -0.85 -17.54
CA SER A 113 -8.77 -1.86 -16.74
C SER A 113 -7.59 -2.47 -17.50
N SER A 114 -7.70 -2.67 -18.83
CA SER A 114 -6.65 -3.27 -19.66
C SER A 114 -5.39 -2.41 -19.66
N SER A 115 -5.55 -1.10 -19.80
CA SER A 115 -4.43 -0.14 -19.79
C SER A 115 -3.73 -0.08 -18.43
N ILE A 116 -4.51 -0.15 -17.33
CA ILE A 116 -3.94 -0.09 -15.98
C ILE A 116 -3.25 -1.41 -15.62
N TYR A 117 -3.81 -2.57 -15.99
CA TYR A 117 -3.17 -3.86 -15.77
C TYR A 117 -1.80 -3.97 -16.43
N ALA A 118 -1.59 -3.31 -17.58
CA ALA A 118 -0.30 -3.32 -18.27
C ALA A 118 0.85 -2.70 -17.45
N THR A 119 0.51 -1.86 -16.46
CA THR A 119 1.46 -1.21 -15.54
C THR A 119 1.36 -1.73 -14.10
N SER A 120 0.65 -2.85 -13.91
CA SER A 120 0.44 -3.45 -12.59
C SER A 120 1.50 -4.51 -12.26
N ASP A 121 1.53 -4.96 -11.01
CA ASP A 121 2.40 -6.07 -10.57
C ASP A 121 1.74 -7.46 -10.76
N THR A 122 0.58 -7.48 -11.41
CA THR A 122 -0.21 -8.71 -11.59
C THR A 122 0.46 -9.60 -12.64
N SER A 123 0.41 -10.92 -12.45
CA SER A 123 1.02 -11.84 -13.41
C SER A 123 0.34 -11.71 -14.78
N PHE A 124 1.13 -11.79 -15.84
CA PHE A 124 0.63 -11.69 -17.21
C PHE A 124 -0.42 -12.77 -17.51
N GLU A 125 -0.18 -13.98 -17.02
CA GLU A 125 -1.07 -15.12 -17.22
C GLU A 125 -2.42 -14.90 -16.53
N ASP A 126 -2.42 -14.46 -15.27
CA ASP A 126 -3.67 -14.19 -14.54
C ASP A 126 -4.53 -13.14 -15.24
N VAL A 127 -3.90 -12.05 -15.70
CA VAL A 127 -4.60 -10.97 -16.41
C VAL A 127 -5.15 -11.47 -17.75
N THR A 128 -4.34 -12.22 -18.49
CA THR A 128 -4.75 -12.79 -19.79
C THR A 128 -5.93 -13.74 -19.61
N LEU A 129 -5.88 -14.63 -18.61
CA LEU A 129 -6.96 -15.55 -18.28
C LEU A 129 -8.24 -14.83 -17.86
N LYS A 130 -8.13 -13.76 -17.04
CA LYS A 130 -9.27 -12.91 -16.65
C LYS A 130 -9.99 -12.33 -17.87
N PHE A 131 -9.25 -11.73 -18.80
CA PHE A 131 -9.85 -11.16 -20.01
C PHE A 131 -10.29 -12.24 -21.01
N PHE A 132 -9.62 -13.38 -21.06
CA PHE A 132 -9.99 -14.49 -21.94
C PHE A 132 -11.34 -15.12 -21.57
N ALA A 133 -11.69 -15.12 -20.28
CA ALA A 133 -12.99 -15.59 -19.80
C ALA A 133 -14.17 -14.69 -20.25
N LEU A 134 -13.90 -13.48 -20.73
CA LEU A 134 -14.93 -12.59 -21.27
C LEU A 134 -15.35 -13.04 -22.67
N ARG A 135 -16.62 -12.77 -23.02
CA ARG A 135 -17.10 -13.00 -24.40
C ARG A 135 -16.46 -12.05 -25.40
N ASP A 136 -16.15 -10.83 -24.95
CA ASP A 136 -15.51 -9.80 -25.74
C ASP A 136 -13.98 -9.88 -25.61
N LYS A 137 -13.30 -9.93 -26.76
CA LYS A 137 -11.84 -10.08 -26.85
C LYS A 137 -11.14 -8.75 -27.15
N GLU A 138 -11.87 -7.66 -27.38
CA GLU A 138 -11.25 -6.36 -27.60
C GLU A 138 -10.38 -5.89 -26.42
N PRO A 139 -10.81 -6.02 -25.15
CA PRO A 139 -10.00 -5.60 -24.00
C PRO A 139 -8.69 -6.39 -23.87
N LEU A 140 -8.71 -7.67 -24.25
CA LEU A 140 -7.51 -8.50 -24.28
C LEU A 140 -6.53 -8.00 -25.35
N ARG A 141 -7.03 -7.60 -26.53
CA ARG A 141 -6.19 -7.04 -27.59
C ARG A 141 -5.52 -5.75 -27.13
N GLU A 142 -6.25 -4.85 -26.47
CA GLU A 142 -5.72 -3.60 -25.92
C GLU A 142 -4.68 -3.84 -24.83
N TYR A 143 -4.92 -4.80 -23.92
CA TYR A 143 -3.96 -5.19 -22.90
C TYR A 143 -2.64 -5.65 -23.52
N LEU A 144 -2.71 -6.59 -24.48
CA LEU A 144 -1.53 -7.13 -25.15
C LEU A 144 -0.76 -6.05 -25.91
N GLN A 145 -1.46 -5.15 -26.60
CA GLN A 145 -0.83 -4.01 -27.27
C GLN A 145 -0.11 -3.09 -26.28
N SER A 146 -0.72 -2.82 -25.13
CA SER A 146 -0.12 -1.98 -24.09
C SER A 146 1.13 -2.62 -23.52
N VAL A 147 1.09 -3.91 -23.17
CA VAL A 147 2.25 -4.66 -22.67
C VAL A 147 3.40 -4.66 -23.67
N LEU A 148 3.11 -4.87 -24.96
CA LEU A 148 4.12 -4.82 -26.02
C LEU A 148 4.76 -3.44 -26.17
N GLN A 149 4.01 -2.36 -25.99
CA GLN A 149 4.55 -1.01 -26.00
C GLN A 149 5.49 -0.75 -24.83
N PHE A 150 5.15 -1.26 -23.63
CA PHE A 150 6.02 -1.15 -22.45
C PHE A 150 7.30 -1.99 -22.57
N GLN A 151 7.27 -3.08 -23.33
CA GLN A 151 8.41 -4.01 -23.48
C GLN A 151 9.26 -3.81 -24.74
N LYS A 152 9.14 -2.68 -25.47
CA LYS A 152 9.84 -2.47 -26.76
C LYS A 152 11.28 -3.01 -26.74
N PRO A 153 11.66 -3.83 -27.72
CA PRO A 153 12.93 -4.55 -27.70
C PRO A 153 14.07 -3.53 -27.76
N SER A 154 14.97 -3.60 -26.78
CA SER A 154 16.33 -3.10 -26.92
C SER A 154 16.93 -3.81 -28.13
N THR A 155 16.97 -3.12 -29.28
CA THR A 155 17.73 -3.56 -30.44
C THR A 155 19.19 -3.62 -30.02
N VAL A 156 19.65 -4.78 -29.57
CA VAL A 156 21.06 -5.06 -29.33
C VAL A 156 21.72 -5.11 -30.70
N ASN A 157 22.28 -3.98 -31.13
CA ASN A 157 23.14 -3.91 -32.30
C ASN A 157 24.43 -4.69 -31.98
N TYR A 158 24.45 -5.98 -32.30
CA TYR A 158 25.70 -6.73 -32.36
C TYR A 158 26.52 -6.19 -33.53
N LYS A 159 27.45 -5.27 -33.26
CA LYS A 159 28.56 -4.97 -34.17
C LYS A 159 29.49 -6.18 -34.19
N ILE A 160 29.34 -7.02 -35.20
CA ILE A 160 30.31 -8.06 -35.53
C ILE A 160 31.59 -7.33 -35.98
N LYS A 161 32.69 -7.58 -35.28
CA LYS A 161 34.04 -7.09 -35.63
C LYS A 161 34.66 -8.01 -36.67
#